data_AF-A0A6A3XXJ0-F1
#
_entry.id   AF-A0A6A3XXJ0-F1
#
_cell.length_a   1.000
_cell.length_b   1.000
_cell.length_c   1.000
_cell.angle_alpha   90.00
_cell.angle_beta   90.00
_cell.angle_gamma   90.00
#
_symmetry.space_group_name_H-M   'P 1'
#
loop_
_entity.id
_entity.type
_entity.pdbx_description
1 polymer ?
#
loop_
_entity_poly.entity_id
_entity_poly.type
_entity_poly.pdbx_seq_one_letter_code
_entity_poly.pdbx_strand_id
1 'polypeptide(L)'
;MAERCHAIGKQLTDLLPREPETSNAVACVTRRELMHVTLFHTSHPGDLAPNARLRFPQDVAQLKTMCSRFAPFRMAPVKVLMASSGAIIMLFQCLPAAEQLNGVVNEHAEFSVDHVRRVAKETFSFAPKTDTRVIIHATLRRVLSPDVSEHNLDRLRAQCDAITAELAADPQPALFDKLWFVEETHHLSPQGPKTDVPLLGGVHKAA
;
A
#
# COMPACT_ATOMS: atom_id res chain seq x y z
N MET A 1 6.87 -1.16 10.60
CA MET A 1 6.72 -1.62 9.21
C MET A 1 7.16 -0.58 8.18
N ALA A 2 6.63 0.65 8.18
CA ALA A 2 7.02 1.69 7.21
C ALA A 2 8.55 1.90 7.09
N GLU A 3 9.25 1.94 8.23
CA GLU A 3 10.72 2.00 8.28
C GLU A 3 11.38 0.83 7.53
N ARG A 4 10.95 -0.41 7.77
CA ARG A 4 11.45 -1.62 7.10
C ARG A 4 11.22 -1.55 5.60
N CYS A 5 10.01 -1.17 5.16
CA CYS A 5 9.70 -0.97 3.74
C CYS A 5 10.63 0.07 3.10
N HIS A 6 10.86 1.19 3.78
CA HIS A 6 11.72 2.27 3.28
C HIS A 6 13.19 1.84 3.19
N ALA A 7 13.70 1.18 4.23
CA ALA A 7 15.05 0.64 4.26
C ALA A 7 15.30 -0.34 3.11
N ILE A 8 14.39 -1.30 2.89
CA ILE A 8 14.46 -2.25 1.77
C ILE A 8 14.39 -1.51 0.42
N GLY A 9 13.47 -0.55 0.27
CA GLY A 9 13.35 0.25 -0.95
C GLY A 9 14.63 1.02 -1.27
N LYS A 10 15.28 1.57 -0.23
CA LYS A 10 16.57 2.27 -0.34
C LYS A 10 17.68 1.32 -0.73
N GLN A 11 17.85 0.21 0.00
CA GLN A 11 18.82 -0.84 -0.31
C GLN A 11 18.75 -1.27 -1.78
N LEU A 12 17.54 -1.53 -2.29
CA LEU A 12 17.35 -1.94 -3.68
C LEU A 12 17.65 -0.81 -4.67
N THR A 13 17.37 0.45 -4.31
CA THR A 13 17.69 1.63 -5.14
C THR A 13 19.19 1.89 -5.24
N ASP A 14 19.91 1.74 -4.14
CA ASP A 14 21.36 1.93 -4.09
C ASP A 14 22.11 0.89 -4.95
N LEU A 15 21.44 -0.21 -5.34
CA LEU A 15 21.99 -1.17 -6.29
C LEU A 15 21.99 -0.67 -7.75
N LEU A 16 21.24 0.38 -8.09
CA LEU A 16 21.18 0.83 -9.47
C LEU A 16 22.12 2.02 -9.70
N PRO A 17 22.97 1.97 -10.74
CA PRO A 17 23.80 3.10 -11.10
C PRO A 17 22.94 4.26 -11.62
N ARG A 18 23.42 5.49 -11.45
CA ARG A 18 22.83 6.66 -12.10
C ARG A 18 23.05 6.61 -13.61
N GLU A 19 22.24 7.34 -14.37
CA GLU A 19 22.39 7.43 -15.83
C GLU A 19 23.79 7.98 -16.18
N PRO A 20 24.55 7.34 -17.08
CA PRO A 20 25.93 7.74 -17.37
C PRO A 20 26.06 9.16 -17.92
N GLU A 21 25.14 9.58 -18.78
CA GLU A 21 25.22 10.87 -19.50
C GLU A 21 24.72 12.05 -18.67
N THR A 22 23.60 11.85 -17.97
CA THR A 22 22.89 12.92 -17.25
C THR A 22 23.17 12.91 -15.75
N SER A 23 23.74 11.82 -15.22
CA SER A 23 23.80 11.53 -13.80
C SER A 23 22.42 11.60 -13.13
N ASN A 24 21.34 11.34 -13.85
CA ASN A 24 20.00 11.28 -13.25
C ASN A 24 19.81 9.99 -12.45
N ALA A 25 18.91 10.05 -11.46
CA ALA A 25 18.51 8.86 -10.71
C ALA A 25 17.64 7.98 -11.61
N VAL A 26 18.02 6.70 -11.76
CA VAL A 26 17.27 5.71 -12.55
C VAL A 26 16.10 5.08 -11.78
N ALA A 27 15.99 5.36 -10.48
CA ALA A 27 14.92 4.88 -9.62
C ALA A 27 14.64 5.88 -8.49
N CYS A 28 13.41 5.86 -7.97
CA CYS A 28 12.99 6.65 -6.82
C CYS A 28 12.44 5.75 -5.71
N VAL A 29 12.92 5.98 -4.48
CA VAL A 29 12.42 5.29 -3.28
C VAL A 29 11.14 5.97 -2.81
N THR A 30 10.14 5.18 -2.42
CA THR A 30 8.96 5.72 -1.74
C THR A 30 9.40 6.34 -0.41
N ARG A 31 8.98 7.58 -0.14
CA ARG A 31 9.32 8.23 1.13
C ARG A 31 8.67 7.49 2.29
N ARG A 32 9.37 7.44 3.42
CA ARG A 32 8.95 6.65 4.58
C ARG A 32 7.56 7.05 5.08
N GLU A 33 7.29 8.34 5.18
CA GLU A 33 6.02 8.91 5.63
C GLU A 33 4.86 8.66 4.65
N LEU A 34 5.16 8.19 3.43
CA LEU A 34 4.17 7.84 2.40
C LEU A 34 4.01 6.33 2.24
N MET A 35 4.69 5.51 3.06
CA MET A 35 4.54 4.06 3.00
C MET A 35 3.13 3.64 3.43
N HIS A 36 2.45 2.93 2.54
CA HIS A 36 1.08 2.47 2.75
C HIS A 36 0.81 1.19 1.97
N VAL A 37 -0.31 0.55 2.27
CA VAL A 37 -0.92 -0.50 1.46
C VAL A 37 -2.22 0.06 0.91
N THR A 38 -2.35 0.13 -0.41
CA THR A 38 -3.57 0.62 -1.04
C THR A 38 -4.67 -0.42 -0.89
N LEU A 39 -5.78 -0.05 -0.25
CA LEU A 39 -6.92 -0.94 -0.05
C LEU A 39 -7.90 -0.85 -1.23
N PHE A 40 -8.34 0.36 -1.58
CA PHE A 40 -9.27 0.63 -2.66
C PHE A 40 -9.12 2.08 -3.15
N HIS A 41 -9.69 2.35 -4.33
CA HIS A 41 -9.80 3.70 -4.88
C HIS A 41 -11.28 4.13 -4.92
N THR A 42 -11.55 5.40 -4.63
CA THR A 42 -12.90 6.00 -4.77
C THR A 42 -13.08 6.74 -6.10
N SER A 43 -12.02 6.80 -6.90
CA SER A 43 -11.92 7.36 -8.25
C SER A 43 -10.63 6.85 -8.88
N HIS A 44 -10.59 6.65 -10.20
CA HIS A 44 -9.37 6.23 -10.90
C HIS A 44 -9.05 7.21 -12.05
N PRO A 45 -7.77 7.44 -12.44
CA PRO A 45 -7.46 8.33 -13.57
C PRO A 45 -8.14 7.92 -14.90
N GLY A 46 -8.41 6.63 -15.08
CA GLY A 46 -9.17 6.10 -16.22
C GLY A 46 -10.69 6.02 -16.01
N ASP A 47 -11.19 6.33 -14.82
CA ASP A 47 -12.62 6.34 -14.45
C ASP A 47 -12.81 7.43 -13.38
N LEU A 48 -12.78 8.68 -13.84
CA LEU A 48 -12.77 9.85 -12.96
C LEU A 48 -14.17 10.06 -12.38
N ALA A 49 -14.25 10.03 -11.06
CA ALA A 49 -15.48 10.38 -10.39
C ALA A 49 -15.78 11.88 -10.55
N PRO A 50 -17.01 12.26 -10.92
CA PRO A 50 -17.38 13.67 -11.05
C PRO A 50 -17.22 14.39 -9.71
N ASN A 51 -16.75 15.64 -9.78
CA ASN A 51 -16.62 16.54 -8.63
C ASN A 51 -15.84 15.96 -7.44
N ALA A 52 -14.87 15.07 -7.66
CA ALA A 52 -14.13 14.36 -6.61
C ALA A 52 -13.61 15.28 -5.48
N ARG A 53 -13.11 16.47 -5.83
CA ARG A 53 -12.65 17.49 -4.85
C ARG A 53 -13.77 17.97 -3.91
N LEU A 54 -14.96 18.21 -4.44
CA LEU A 54 -16.12 18.67 -3.65
C LEU A 54 -16.69 17.55 -2.76
N ARG A 55 -16.47 16.29 -3.15
CA ARG A 55 -16.92 15.12 -2.39
C ARG A 55 -15.98 14.74 -1.24
N PHE A 56 -14.76 15.30 -1.18
CA PHE A 56 -13.77 14.94 -0.17
C PHE A 56 -14.33 14.89 1.27
N PRO A 57 -15.06 15.90 1.78
CA PRO A 57 -15.61 15.83 3.14
C PRO A 57 -16.67 14.73 3.32
N GLN A 58 -17.48 14.48 2.29
CA GLN A 58 -18.51 13.44 2.29
C GLN A 58 -17.88 12.04 2.25
N ASP A 59 -16.90 11.83 1.37
CA ASP A 59 -16.19 10.56 1.26
C ASP A 59 -15.42 10.24 2.55
N VAL A 60 -14.82 11.25 3.20
CA VAL A 60 -14.21 11.10 4.54
C VAL A 60 -15.25 10.72 5.60
N ALA A 61 -16.43 11.33 5.59
CA ALA A 61 -17.49 10.99 6.55
C ALA A 61 -18.03 9.56 6.35
N GLN A 62 -18.17 9.13 5.09
CA GLN A 62 -18.50 7.75 4.75
C GLN A 62 -17.41 6.77 5.21
N LEU A 63 -16.14 7.11 4.98
CA LEU A 63 -15.01 6.30 5.44
C LEU A 63 -15.01 6.16 6.97
N LYS A 64 -15.24 7.24 7.71
CA LYS A 64 -15.36 7.20 9.18
C LYS A 64 -16.47 6.26 9.64
N THR A 65 -17.63 6.32 8.99
CA THR A 65 -18.77 5.43 9.28
C THR A 65 -18.44 3.97 8.96
N MET A 66 -17.72 3.72 7.88
CA MET A 66 -17.26 2.38 7.52
C MET A 66 -16.27 1.84 8.57
N CYS A 67 -15.21 2.60 8.87
CA CYS A 67 -14.13 2.20 9.77
C CYS A 67 -14.58 1.96 11.23
N SER A 68 -15.67 2.58 11.68
CA SER A 68 -16.21 2.35 13.03
C SER A 68 -16.71 0.91 13.26
N ARG A 69 -16.80 0.10 12.19
CA ARG A 69 -17.26 -1.29 12.25
C ARG A 69 -16.18 -2.33 11.94
N PHE A 70 -14.96 -1.88 11.61
CA PHE A 70 -13.83 -2.75 11.29
C PHE A 70 -12.83 -2.76 12.43
N ALA A 71 -12.44 -3.93 12.91
CA ALA A 71 -11.35 -4.07 13.85
C ALA A 71 -9.98 -3.94 13.16
N PRO A 72 -8.93 -3.47 13.86
CA PRO A 72 -7.55 -3.55 13.42
C PRO A 72 -7.16 -4.97 12.98
N PHE A 73 -6.33 -5.06 11.94
CA PHE A 73 -5.90 -6.35 11.39
C PHE A 73 -4.38 -6.40 11.25
N ARG A 74 -3.82 -7.60 11.37
CA ARG A 74 -2.37 -7.83 11.29
C ARG A 74 -2.01 -8.34 9.90
N MET A 75 -0.91 -7.82 9.36
CA MET A 75 -0.35 -8.30 8.11
C MET A 75 1.13 -8.61 8.25
N ALA A 76 1.55 -9.71 7.62
CA ALA A 76 2.95 -10.09 7.49
C ALA A 76 3.43 -9.83 6.06
N PRO A 77 4.62 -9.26 5.86
CA PRO A 77 5.26 -9.25 4.56
C PRO A 77 5.67 -10.68 4.18
N VAL A 78 5.52 -11.04 2.91
CA VAL A 78 5.76 -12.41 2.43
C VAL A 78 6.73 -12.49 1.26
N LYS A 79 6.83 -11.43 0.45
CA LYS A 79 7.66 -11.44 -0.75
C LYS A 79 7.98 -10.03 -1.21
N VAL A 80 9.19 -9.84 -1.72
CA VAL A 80 9.58 -8.65 -2.49
C VAL A 80 9.76 -9.06 -3.95
N LEU A 81 9.20 -8.29 -4.87
CA LEU A 81 9.35 -8.55 -6.30
C LEU A 81 9.32 -7.28 -7.13
N MET A 82 9.88 -7.37 -8.34
CA MET A 82 9.80 -6.34 -9.36
C MET A 82 8.66 -6.65 -10.32
N ALA A 83 7.73 -5.71 -10.48
CA ALA A 83 6.65 -5.77 -11.46
C ALA A 83 7.12 -5.26 -12.84
N SER A 84 6.44 -5.68 -13.91
CA SER A 84 6.70 -5.23 -15.28
C SER A 84 6.55 -3.71 -15.47
N SER A 85 5.79 -3.04 -14.61
CA SER A 85 5.62 -1.59 -14.59
C SER A 85 6.81 -0.82 -13.99
N GLY A 86 7.90 -1.51 -13.64
CA GLY A 86 9.07 -0.95 -12.97
C GLY A 86 8.89 -0.72 -11.46
N ALA A 87 7.69 -0.95 -10.92
CA ALA A 87 7.46 -0.88 -9.48
C ALA A 87 8.13 -2.07 -8.77
N ILE A 88 8.83 -1.82 -7.68
CA ILE A 88 9.20 -2.86 -6.73
C ILE A 88 8.24 -2.79 -5.55
N ILE A 89 7.64 -3.93 -5.26
CA ILE A 89 6.57 -4.05 -4.29
C ILE A 89 6.89 -5.11 -3.25
N MET A 90 6.42 -4.88 -2.03
CA MET A 90 6.39 -5.89 -0.97
C MET A 90 4.96 -6.40 -0.84
N LEU A 91 4.78 -7.70 -1.04
CA LEU A 91 3.51 -8.39 -0.83
C LEU A 91 3.28 -8.64 0.66
N PHE A 92 2.02 -8.54 1.06
CA PHE A 92 1.57 -8.82 2.41
C PHE A 92 0.47 -9.89 2.38
N GLN A 93 0.37 -10.63 3.48
CA GLN A 93 -0.77 -11.48 3.78
C GLN A 93 -1.41 -11.06 5.10
N CYS A 94 -2.73 -11.10 5.17
CA CYS A 94 -3.45 -10.95 6.43
C CYS A 94 -3.23 -12.19 7.29
N LEU A 95 -3.03 -11.97 8.59
CA LEU A 95 -2.90 -13.04 9.56
C LEU A 95 -4.24 -13.26 10.29
N PRO A 96 -4.53 -14.49 10.73
CA PRO A 96 -5.63 -14.75 11.65
C PRO A 96 -5.51 -13.90 12.92
N ALA A 97 -6.65 -13.55 13.52
CA ALA A 97 -6.65 -12.84 14.79
C ALA A 97 -6.18 -13.77 15.90
N ALA A 98 -5.49 -13.21 16.90
CA ALA A 98 -5.17 -13.95 18.12
C ALA A 98 -6.44 -14.22 18.96
N GLU A 99 -7.44 -13.34 18.84
CA GLU A 99 -8.73 -13.42 19.52
C GLU A 99 -9.84 -13.08 18.53
N GLN A 100 -10.92 -13.86 18.52
CA GLN A 100 -12.10 -13.55 17.71
C GLN A 100 -12.88 -12.40 18.36
N LEU A 101 -13.06 -11.32 17.61
CA LEU A 101 -13.94 -10.22 18.00
C LEU A 101 -15.32 -10.48 17.39
N ASN A 102 -16.33 -10.65 18.24
CA ASN A 102 -17.72 -10.81 17.79
C ASN A 102 -18.35 -9.45 17.50
N GLY A 103 -19.14 -9.36 16.42
CA GLY A 103 -19.93 -8.18 16.09
C GLY A 103 -19.20 -7.12 15.27
N VAL A 104 -18.02 -7.44 14.71
CA VAL A 104 -17.29 -6.59 13.75
C VAL A 104 -17.44 -7.11 12.33
N VAL A 105 -17.17 -6.29 11.32
CA VAL A 105 -17.35 -6.69 9.91
C VAL A 105 -16.29 -7.69 9.43
N ASN A 106 -15.13 -7.71 10.08
CA ASN A 106 -14.00 -8.59 9.78
C ASN A 106 -13.68 -9.55 10.94
N GLU A 107 -14.67 -10.33 11.38
CA GLU A 107 -14.48 -11.36 12.43
C GLU A 107 -13.38 -12.37 12.04
N HIS A 108 -13.28 -12.70 10.76
CA HIS A 108 -12.21 -13.49 10.16
C HIS A 108 -11.07 -12.58 9.68
N ALA A 109 -10.09 -12.34 10.55
CA ALA A 109 -9.06 -11.33 10.29
C ALA A 109 -8.17 -11.64 9.07
N GLU A 110 -7.99 -12.91 8.73
CA GLU A 110 -7.25 -13.38 7.54
C GLU A 110 -7.86 -12.91 6.21
N PHE A 111 -9.13 -12.49 6.21
CA PHE A 111 -9.82 -11.91 5.05
C PHE A 111 -10.10 -10.41 5.22
N SER A 112 -9.51 -9.74 6.20
CA SER A 112 -9.87 -8.34 6.56
C SER A 112 -9.77 -7.38 5.38
N VAL A 113 -8.67 -7.44 4.61
CA VAL A 113 -8.47 -6.52 3.48
C VAL A 113 -9.52 -6.75 2.39
N ASP A 114 -9.89 -8.00 2.11
CA ASP A 114 -10.92 -8.31 1.13
C ASP A 114 -12.31 -7.86 1.60
N HIS A 115 -12.60 -7.99 2.90
CA HIS A 115 -13.83 -7.46 3.50
C HIS A 115 -13.89 -5.93 3.40
N VAL A 116 -12.80 -5.22 3.72
CA VAL A 116 -12.71 -3.76 3.56
C VAL A 116 -12.97 -3.37 2.10
N ARG A 117 -12.32 -4.04 1.15
CA ARG A 117 -12.50 -3.79 -0.29
C ARG A 117 -13.93 -4.00 -0.75
N ARG A 118 -14.56 -5.10 -0.32
CA ARG A 118 -15.96 -5.40 -0.65
C ARG A 118 -16.90 -4.32 -0.12
N VAL A 119 -16.80 -4.00 1.17
CA VAL A 119 -17.66 -2.98 1.80
C VAL A 119 -17.40 -1.60 1.22
N ALA A 120 -16.16 -1.26 0.87
CA ALA A 120 -15.86 -0.01 0.19
C ALA A 120 -16.55 0.11 -1.18
N LYS A 121 -16.57 -0.97 -1.98
CA LYS A 121 -17.31 -0.98 -3.25
C LYS A 121 -18.82 -0.79 -3.06
N GLU A 122 -19.38 -1.33 -1.97
CA GLU A 122 -20.79 -1.15 -1.60
C GLU A 122 -21.08 0.26 -1.08
N THR A 123 -20.10 0.90 -0.43
CA THR A 123 -20.23 2.21 0.24
C THR A 123 -20.03 3.38 -0.72
N PHE A 124 -19.04 3.30 -1.62
CA PHE A 124 -18.63 4.40 -2.48
C PHE A 124 -19.14 4.20 -3.92
N SER A 125 -20.11 5.01 -4.34
CA SER A 125 -20.80 4.87 -5.64
C SER A 125 -19.89 4.97 -6.88
N PHE A 126 -18.74 5.62 -6.74
CA PHE A 126 -17.76 5.83 -7.81
C PHE A 126 -16.50 4.96 -7.65
N ALA A 127 -16.51 4.00 -6.71
CA ALA A 127 -15.44 3.02 -6.65
C ALA A 127 -15.40 2.23 -7.99
N PRO A 128 -14.22 2.02 -8.58
CA PRO A 128 -14.10 1.25 -9.81
C PRO A 128 -14.78 -0.12 -9.67
N LYS A 129 -15.75 -0.40 -10.54
CA LYS A 129 -16.58 -1.61 -10.47
C LYS A 129 -15.87 -2.86 -10.99
N THR A 130 -14.81 -2.68 -11.78
CA THR A 130 -13.97 -3.79 -12.20
C THR A 130 -13.24 -4.35 -11.00
N ASP A 131 -13.44 -5.65 -10.77
CA ASP A 131 -12.75 -6.37 -9.71
C ASP A 131 -11.29 -6.55 -10.10
N THR A 132 -10.46 -5.57 -9.78
CA THR A 132 -9.03 -5.79 -9.78
C THR A 132 -8.78 -6.80 -8.66
N ARG A 133 -8.35 -8.01 -9.00
CA ARG A 133 -7.77 -8.94 -8.03
C ARG A 133 -6.48 -8.30 -7.52
N VAL A 134 -6.61 -7.38 -6.58
CA VAL A 134 -5.48 -6.54 -6.14
C VAL A 134 -4.68 -7.33 -5.13
N ILE A 135 -3.48 -7.71 -5.51
CA ILE A 135 -2.45 -8.17 -4.58
C ILE A 135 -2.27 -7.15 -3.45
N ILE A 136 -2.24 -7.60 -2.20
CA ILE A 136 -2.03 -6.72 -1.04
C ILE A 136 -0.54 -6.37 -1.01
N HIS A 137 -0.21 -5.10 -1.26
CA HIS A 137 1.19 -4.70 -1.39
C HIS A 137 1.46 -3.27 -0.97
N ALA A 138 2.71 -3.00 -0.59
CA ALA A 138 3.28 -1.66 -0.48
C ALA A 138 4.28 -1.43 -1.61
N THR A 139 4.25 -0.26 -2.24
CA THR A 139 5.26 0.13 -3.24
C THR A 139 6.51 0.65 -2.53
N LEU A 140 7.63 -0.05 -2.67
CA LEU A 140 8.90 0.30 -2.03
C LEU A 140 9.68 1.35 -2.83
N ARG A 141 9.66 1.19 -4.15
CA ARG A 141 10.32 2.09 -5.10
C ARG A 141 9.76 1.91 -6.51
N ARG A 142 10.18 2.78 -7.43
CA ARG A 142 9.92 2.64 -8.87
C ARG A 142 11.21 2.86 -9.68
N VAL A 143 11.47 1.97 -10.63
CA VAL A 143 12.45 2.18 -11.69
C VAL A 143 11.87 3.16 -12.69
N LEU A 144 12.61 4.21 -12.99
CA LEU A 144 12.18 5.33 -13.83
C LEU A 144 12.76 5.26 -15.23
N SER A 145 13.99 4.72 -15.37
CA SER A 145 14.68 4.65 -16.65
C SER A 145 14.39 3.32 -17.34
N PRO A 146 13.96 3.31 -18.61
CA PRO A 146 13.83 2.08 -19.39
C PRO A 146 15.21 1.49 -19.78
N ASP A 147 16.28 2.28 -19.67
CA ASP A 147 17.63 1.94 -20.14
C ASP A 147 18.47 1.21 -19.08
N VAL A 148 17.84 0.72 -18.01
CA VAL A 148 18.52 -0.11 -17.02
C VAL A 148 18.93 -1.43 -17.65
N SER A 149 20.24 -1.69 -17.71
CA SER A 149 20.78 -2.90 -18.31
C SER A 149 20.24 -4.18 -17.66
N GLU A 150 20.14 -5.25 -18.46
CA GLU A 150 19.68 -6.57 -17.99
C GLU A 150 20.48 -7.07 -16.79
N HIS A 151 21.81 -6.89 -16.80
CA HIS A 151 22.68 -7.23 -15.67
C HIS A 151 22.25 -6.57 -14.36
N ASN A 152 21.89 -5.28 -14.39
CA ASN A 152 21.43 -4.56 -13.22
C ASN A 152 20.04 -5.02 -12.77
N LEU A 153 19.16 -5.36 -13.72
CA LEU A 153 17.85 -5.94 -13.43
C LEU A 153 17.96 -7.33 -12.80
N ASP A 154 18.90 -8.16 -13.25
CA ASP A 154 19.15 -9.48 -12.68
C ASP A 154 19.72 -9.40 -11.27
N ARG A 155 20.68 -8.50 -11.04
CA ARG A 155 21.21 -8.23 -9.69
C ARG A 155 20.11 -7.78 -8.73
N LEU A 156 19.22 -6.93 -9.21
CA LEU A 156 18.08 -6.43 -8.45
C LEU A 156 17.05 -7.54 -8.14
N ARG A 157 16.75 -8.42 -9.12
CA ARG A 157 15.88 -9.59 -8.91
C ARG A 157 16.47 -10.53 -7.86
N ALA A 158 17.76 -10.87 -7.98
CA ALA A 158 18.46 -11.71 -7.01
C ALA A 158 18.41 -11.11 -5.59
N GLN A 159 18.54 -9.78 -5.47
CA GLN A 159 18.39 -9.12 -4.17
C GLN A 159 16.95 -9.19 -3.63
N CYS A 160 15.93 -9.07 -4.49
CA CYS A 160 14.53 -9.25 -4.08
C CYS A 160 14.27 -10.68 -3.55
N ASP A 161 14.87 -11.68 -4.18
CA ASP A 161 14.77 -13.08 -3.74
C ASP A 161 15.49 -13.31 -2.41
N ALA A 162 16.68 -12.75 -2.22
CA ALA A 162 17.41 -12.79 -0.96
C ALA A 162 16.60 -12.17 0.20
N ILE A 163 16.05 -10.97 -0.02
CA ILE A 163 15.19 -10.30 0.97
C ILE A 163 13.91 -11.10 1.21
N THR A 164 13.35 -11.74 0.19
CA THR A 164 12.19 -12.63 0.36
C THR A 164 12.51 -13.80 1.27
N ALA A 165 13.69 -14.41 1.15
CA ALA A 165 14.14 -15.47 2.05
C ALA A 165 14.31 -14.95 3.49
N GLU A 166 14.86 -13.75 3.68
CA GLU A 166 14.94 -13.11 5.00
C GLU A 166 13.56 -12.85 5.61
N LEU A 167 12.58 -12.41 4.81
CA LEU A 167 11.20 -12.21 5.27
C LEU A 167 10.52 -13.52 5.66
N ALA A 168 10.81 -14.61 4.96
CA ALA A 168 10.29 -15.93 5.30
C ALA A 168 10.83 -16.42 6.65
N ALA A 169 12.10 -16.10 6.96
CA ALA A 169 12.73 -16.43 8.23
C ALA A 169 12.25 -15.54 9.38
N ASP A 170 12.11 -14.23 9.14
CA ASP A 170 11.62 -13.25 10.12
C ASP A 170 10.64 -12.25 9.49
N PRO A 171 9.32 -12.58 9.45
CA PRO A 171 8.34 -11.75 8.80
C PRO A 171 8.03 -10.46 9.56
N GLN A 172 8.25 -10.40 10.88
CA GLN A 172 7.88 -9.26 11.75
C GLN A 172 6.51 -8.64 11.41
N PRO A 173 5.39 -9.35 11.68
CA PRO A 173 4.06 -8.85 11.33
C PRO A 173 3.73 -7.51 11.98
N ALA A 174 2.95 -6.69 11.29
CA ALA A 174 2.55 -5.37 11.75
C ALA A 174 1.03 -5.25 11.90
N LEU A 175 0.61 -4.46 12.89
CA LEU A 175 -0.79 -4.09 13.07
C LEU A 175 -1.13 -2.90 12.15
N PHE A 176 -2.27 -2.99 11.49
CA PHE A 176 -2.90 -1.92 10.73
C PHE A 176 -4.17 -1.53 11.46
N ASP A 177 -4.15 -0.35 12.08
CA ASP A 177 -5.17 0.16 13.02
C ASP A 177 -5.87 1.42 12.51
N LYS A 178 -5.50 1.90 11.32
CA LYS A 178 -6.09 3.07 10.68
C LYS A 178 -6.00 3.02 9.16
N LEU A 179 -6.89 3.74 8.52
CA LEU A 179 -6.89 4.02 7.08
C LEU A 179 -6.55 5.49 6.84
N TRP A 180 -5.98 5.77 5.67
CA TRP A 180 -5.83 7.12 5.16
C TRP A 180 -6.84 7.35 4.04
N PHE A 181 -7.62 8.42 4.15
CA PHE A 181 -8.23 9.01 2.97
C PHE A 181 -7.25 10.02 2.38
N VAL A 182 -6.92 9.87 1.10
CA VAL A 182 -5.95 10.72 0.41
C VAL A 182 -6.59 11.27 -0.85
N GLU A 183 -6.56 12.59 -1.01
CA GLU A 183 -6.78 13.21 -2.31
C GLU A 183 -5.49 13.08 -3.11
N GLU A 184 -5.35 12.02 -3.91
CA GLU A 184 -4.15 11.83 -4.73
C GLU A 184 -4.07 12.91 -5.82
N THR A 185 -3.08 13.80 -5.70
CA THR A 185 -2.84 14.86 -6.69
C THR A 185 -1.74 14.50 -7.68
N HIS A 186 -1.08 13.35 -7.50
CA HIS A 186 0.05 12.89 -8.29
C HIS A 186 -0.14 11.43 -8.72
N HIS A 187 0.12 11.12 -9.98
CA HIS A 187 -0.14 9.80 -10.59
C HIS A 187 0.63 8.62 -9.96
N LEU A 188 1.61 8.87 -9.08
CA LEU A 188 2.56 7.85 -8.60
C LEU A 188 2.83 7.92 -7.09
N SER A 189 2.13 8.78 -6.35
CA SER A 189 2.36 8.97 -4.92
C SER A 189 1.12 9.54 -4.25
N PRO A 190 0.82 9.14 -2.99
CA PRO A 190 -0.25 9.73 -2.18
C PRO A 190 0.17 11.11 -1.64
N GLN A 191 0.60 12.00 -2.53
CA GLN A 191 0.91 13.39 -2.22
C GLN A 191 -0.38 14.20 -2.40
N GLY A 192 -0.86 14.76 -1.30
CA GLY A 192 -2.11 15.48 -1.20
C GLY A 192 -2.62 15.50 0.25
N PRO A 193 -3.70 16.25 0.53
CA PRO A 193 -4.38 16.23 1.82
C PRO A 193 -4.69 14.81 2.27
N LYS A 194 -4.31 14.50 3.52
CA LYS A 194 -4.54 13.20 4.15
C LYS A 194 -5.43 13.35 5.36
N THR A 195 -6.35 12.41 5.56
CA THR A 195 -7.11 12.29 6.80
C THR A 195 -6.90 10.90 7.38
N ASP A 196 -6.36 10.84 8.60
CA ASP A 196 -6.30 9.61 9.40
C ASP A 196 -7.71 9.23 9.88
N VAL A 197 -8.13 8.00 9.58
CA VAL A 197 -9.39 7.42 10.04
C VAL A 197 -9.08 6.13 10.80
N PRO A 198 -9.19 6.11 12.15
CA PRO A 198 -8.90 4.93 12.94
C PRO A 198 -9.93 3.84 12.68
N LEU A 199 -9.50 2.59 12.78
CA LEU A 199 -10.36 1.42 12.88
C LEU A 199 -10.97 1.34 14.29
N LEU A 200 -12.00 0.52 14.49
CA LEU A 200 -12.67 0.34 15.77
C LEU A 200 -11.67 -0.10 16.86
N GLY A 201 -11.51 0.72 17.90
CA GLY A 201 -10.52 0.47 18.96
C GLY A 201 -9.07 0.84 18.59
N GLY A 202 -8.83 1.35 17.38
CA GLY A 202 -7.58 1.97 16.98
C GLY A 202 -7.36 3.28 17.74
N VAL A 203 -6.15 3.46 18.30
CA VAL A 203 -5.84 4.63 19.11
C VAL A 203 -5.61 5.83 18.20
N HIS A 204 -6.36 6.91 18.41
CA HIS A 204 -5.95 8.24 17.95
C HIS A 204 -4.73 8.68 18.76
N LYS A 205 -3.52 8.37 18.30
CA LYS A 205 -2.38 9.20 18.69
C LYS A 205 -2.52 10.51 17.93
N ALA A 206 -3.12 11.51 18.59
CA ALA A 206 -2.99 12.89 18.17
C ALA A 206 -1.48 13.19 18.05
N ALA A 207 -1.08 13.66 16.87
CA ALA A 207 0.27 14.15 16.63
C ALA A 207 0.50 15.43 17.43
#